data_AF-A0A351SDA3-F1
#
_entry.id   AF-A0A351SDA3-F1
#
_cell.length_a   1.000
_cell.length_b   1.000
_cell.length_c   1.000
_cell.angle_alpha   90.00
_cell.angle_beta   90.00
_cell.angle_gamma   90.00
#
_symmetry.space_group_name_H-M   'P 1'
#
loop_
_entity.id
_entity.type
_entity.pdbx_description
1 polymer ?
#
loop_
_entity_poly.entity_id
_entity_poly.type
_entity_poly.pdbx_seq_one_letter_code
_entity_poly.pdbx_strand_id
1 'polypeptide(L)' 'MAVMNVGGRDIPVDQEGFLMDLTDWDRDVAQALAAEEGVTLDARHW' A
#
# COMPACT_ATOMS: atom_id res chain seq x y z
N MET A 1 -0.54 4.97 13.74
CA MET A 1 0.29 3.88 13.19
C MET A 1 -0.63 2.70 13.03
N ALA A 2 -0.96 2.39 11.78
CA ALA A 2 -1.70 1.19 11.42
C ALA A 2 -0.75 0.24 10.67
N VAL A 3 -1.18 -1.00 10.51
CA VAL A 3 -0.42 -2.02 9.79
C VAL A 3 -1.32 -2.56 8.70
N MET A 4 -0.88 -2.45 7.45
CA MET A 4 -1.54 -3.04 6.29
C MET A 4 -0.91 -4.39 5.99
N ASN A 5 -1.72 -5.44 5.87
CA ASN A 5 -1.21 -6.76 5.52
C ASN A 5 -1.19 -6.96 3.99
N VAL A 6 0.00 -7.12 3.42
CA VAL A 6 0.21 -7.33 1.98
C VAL A 6 0.89 -8.67 1.77
N GLY A 7 0.14 -9.67 1.28
CA GLY A 7 0.70 -10.99 0.98
C GLY A 7 1.35 -11.69 2.19
N GLY A 8 0.88 -11.41 3.41
CA GLY A 8 1.47 -11.94 4.66
C GLY A 8 2.62 -11.10 5.22
N ARG A 9 2.96 -9.96 4.60
CA ARG A 9 3.86 -8.94 5.16
C ARG A 9 3.06 -7.87 5.86
N ASP A 10 3.53 -7.46 7.03
CA ASP A 10 2.94 -6.37 7.79
C ASP A 10 3.66 -5.07 7.44
N ILE A 11 2.98 -4.20 6.70
CA ILE A 11 3.51 -2.93 6.19
C ILE A 11 3.06 -1.80 7.12
N PRO A 12 3.99 -1.10 7.80
CA PRO A 12 3.65 0.00 8.68
C PRO A 12 3.26 1.25 7.87
N VAL A 13 2.06 1.76 8.16
CA VAL A 13 1.54 3.00 7.58
C VAL A 13 1.18 4.02 8.67
N ASP A 14 1.22 5.29 8.31
CA ASP A 14 0.83 6.37 9.21
C ASP A 14 -0.71 6.49 9.33
N GLN A 15 -1.17 7.62 9.89
CA GLN A 15 -2.62 7.86 10.09
C GLN A 15 -3.34 8.27 8.81
N GLU A 16 -2.61 8.70 7.80
CA GLU A 16 -3.11 9.16 6.51
C GLU A 16 -2.97 8.07 5.43
N GLY A 17 -2.39 6.91 5.77
CA GLY A 17 -2.21 5.78 4.87
C GLY A 17 -0.89 5.80 4.09
N PHE A 18 0.04 6.69 4.44
CA PHE A 18 1.37 6.71 3.81
C PHE A 18 2.31 5.68 4.42
N LEU A 19 3.19 5.14 3.60
CA LEU A 19 4.26 4.24 4.03
C LEU A 19 5.19 4.95 5.01
N MET A 20 5.46 4.31 6.14
CA MET A 20 6.45 4.80 7.10
C MET A 20 7.88 4.58 6.60
N ASP A 21 8.11 3.51 5.82
CA ASP A 21 9.38 3.22 5.15
C ASP A 21 9.18 3.10 3.64
N LEU A 22 9.90 3.90 2.86
CA LEU A 22 9.81 3.89 1.39
C LEU A 22 10.39 2.63 0.77
N THR A 23 11.23 1.88 1.50
CA THR A 23 11.81 0.62 1.03
C THR A 23 10.79 -0.53 1.04
N ASP A 24 9.66 -0.36 1.74
CA ASP A 24 8.52 -1.28 1.68
C ASP A 24 7.70 -1.13 0.40
N TRP A 25 7.93 -0.10 -0.40
CA TRP A 25 7.17 0.13 -1.64
C TRP A 25 7.46 -0.94 -2.69
N ASP A 26 6.38 -1.60 -3.14
CA ASP A 26 6.36 -2.46 -4.31
C ASP A 26 4.97 -2.45 -4.97
N ARG A 27 4.81 -3.27 -6.02
CA ARG A 27 3.56 -3.35 -6.76
C ARG A 27 2.39 -3.89 -5.91
N ASP A 28 2.66 -4.85 -5.03
CA ASP A 28 1.61 -5.46 -4.21
C ASP A 28 1.12 -4.47 -3.15
N VAL A 29 2.05 -3.70 -2.57
CA VAL A 29 1.76 -2.62 -1.61
C VAL A 29 0.93 -1.51 -2.26
N ALA A 30 1.31 -1.06 -3.44
CA ALA A 30 0.56 -0.06 -4.16
C ALA A 30 -0.85 -0.56 -4.56
N GLN A 31 -1.00 -1.83 -4.94
CA GLN A 31 -2.31 -2.43 -5.19
C GLN A 31 -3.17 -2.52 -3.94
N ALA A 32 -2.59 -2.89 -2.80
CA ALA A 32 -3.32 -2.94 -1.53
C ALA A 32 -3.81 -1.55 -1.11
N LEU A 33 -2.94 -0.53 -1.15
CA LEU A 33 -3.32 0.86 -0.85
C LEU A 33 -4.43 1.38 -1.79
N ALA A 34 -4.30 1.12 -3.09
CA ALA A 34 -5.32 1.52 -4.04
C ALA A 34 -6.66 0.79 -3.81
N ALA A 35 -6.62 -0.48 -3.44
CA ALA A 35 -7.82 -1.27 -3.16
C ALA A 35 -8.57 -0.75 -1.92
N GLU A 36 -7.87 -0.27 -0.88
CA GLU A 36 -8.48 0.36 0.30
C GLU A 36 -9.26 1.63 -0.08
N GLU A 37 -8.75 2.40 -1.05
CA GLU A 37 -9.40 3.60 -1.61
C GLU A 37 -10.44 3.27 -2.71
N GLY A 38 -10.69 1.99 -2.99
CA GLY A 38 -11.61 1.55 -4.04
C GLY A 38 -11.12 1.84 -5.47
N VAL A 39 -9.83 2.10 -5.64
CA VAL A 39 -9.18 2.37 -6.92
C VAL A 39 -8.58 1.09 -7.49
N THR A 40 -8.79 0.85 -8.78
CA THR A 40 -8.12 -0.24 -9.51
C THR A 40 -6.94 0.33 -10.30
N LEU A 41 -5.73 -0.08 -9.94
CA LEU A 41 -4.52 0.30 -10.68
C LEU A 41 -4.44 -0.45 -12.01
N ASP A 42 -4.51 0.29 -13.12
CA ASP A 42 -4.22 -0.22 -14.46
C ASP A 42 -2.80 0.17 -14.92
N ALA A 43 -2.41 -0.25 -16.13
CA ALA A 43 -1.09 0.03 -16.70
C ALA A 43 -0.72 1.52 -16.78
N ARG A 44 -1.70 2.44 -16.78
CA ARG A 44 -1.49 3.89 -16.88
C ARG A 44 -1.16 4.55 -15.54
N HIS A 45 -1.36 3.83 -14.43
CA HIS A 45 -1.12 4.34 -13.08
C HIS A 45 0.32 4.10 -12.60
N TRP A 46 1.08 3.26 -13.32
CA TRP A 46 2.49 2.95 -13.05
C TRP A 46 3.41 3.89 -13.84
#